data_AF-A0A8S3IKG8-F1
#
_entry.id   AF-A0A8S3IKG8-F1
#
_cell.length_a   1.000
_cell.length_b   1.000
_cell.length_c   1.000
_cell.angle_alpha   90.00
_cell.angle_beta   90.00
_cell.angle_gamma   90.00
#
_symmetry.space_group_name_H-M   'P 1'
#
loop_
_entity.id
_entity.type
_entity.pdbx_description
1 polymer ?
#
loop_
_entity_poly.entity_id
_entity_poly.type
_entity_poly.pdbx_seq_one_letter_code
_entity_poly.pdbx_strand_id
1 'polypeptide(L)'
;MSASGPSKKQCVTCGKGAGIFTCDGCQQAFCTKHVSEHRQELNGQLDNIMQDCDLLQQELLEPSSKKNPVLTKINQWEKDSITKIQAAAETARTTLQELLEQSKERVSKIFRDIAENLRSSHEADDFSEIDLDQWKKKLKELQAEIESPSSATLIERKRAPIYLMKLE
;
A
#
# COMPACT_ATOMS: atom_id res chain seq x y z
N MET A 1 72.90 3.26 -51.54
CA MET A 1 72.18 2.28 -50.68
C MET A 1 70.98 3.01 -50.11
N SER A 2 69.71 2.66 -50.30
CA SER A 2 69.06 1.48 -50.89
C SER A 2 67.67 1.92 -51.35
N ALA A 3 67.22 1.46 -52.53
CA ALA A 3 65.85 1.67 -52.99
C ALA A 3 64.93 0.65 -52.31
N SER A 4 64.08 1.12 -51.39
CA SER A 4 63.05 0.29 -50.77
C SER A 4 61.89 0.11 -51.75
N GLY A 5 61.81 -1.05 -52.37
CA GLY A 5 60.68 -1.41 -53.25
C GLY A 5 59.35 -1.44 -52.49
N PRO A 6 58.20 -1.33 -53.19
CA PRO A 6 56.89 -1.26 -52.57
C PRO A 6 56.65 -2.54 -51.76
N SER A 7 56.57 -2.40 -50.44
CA SER A 7 56.20 -3.45 -49.51
C SER A 7 54.82 -4.00 -49.91
N LYS A 8 54.80 -5.16 -50.57
CA LYS A 8 53.57 -5.83 -50.97
C LYS A 8 52.76 -6.12 -49.71
N LYS A 9 51.56 -5.53 -49.60
CA LYS A 9 50.64 -5.84 -48.51
C LYS A 9 50.37 -7.35 -48.51
N GLN A 10 50.39 -7.96 -47.33
CA GLN A 10 50.12 -9.37 -47.13
C GLN A 10 48.85 -9.54 -46.30
N CYS A 11 48.17 -10.67 -46.46
CA CYS A 11 47.01 -11.00 -45.67
C CYS A 11 47.40 -11.15 -44.19
N VAL A 12 46.72 -10.42 -43.30
CA VAL A 12 46.97 -10.46 -41.85
C VAL A 12 46.74 -11.85 -41.24
N THR A 13 45.85 -12.65 -41.83
CA THR A 13 45.50 -13.98 -41.33
C THR A 13 46.44 -15.10 -41.80
N CYS A 14 46.96 -15.02 -43.04
CA CYS A 14 47.72 -16.13 -43.65
C CYS A 14 49.02 -15.76 -44.36
N GLY A 15 49.41 -14.48 -44.38
CA GLY A 15 50.68 -14.00 -44.94
C GLY A 15 50.80 -14.01 -46.48
N LYS A 16 49.77 -14.46 -47.22
CA LYS A 16 49.79 -14.47 -48.69
C LYS A 16 49.73 -13.04 -49.25
N GLY A 17 50.39 -12.77 -50.38
CA GLY A 17 50.47 -11.43 -51.00
C GLY A 17 49.78 -11.26 -52.36
N ALA A 18 49.03 -12.26 -52.83
CA ALA A 18 48.27 -12.18 -54.08
C ALA A 18 46.76 -11.95 -53.77
N GLY A 19 46.11 -11.06 -54.53
CA GLY A 19 44.67 -10.78 -54.40
C GLY A 19 44.30 -10.15 -53.04
N ILE A 20 44.93 -9.03 -52.70
CA ILE A 20 44.78 -8.38 -51.39
C ILE A 20 43.78 -7.24 -51.44
N PHE A 21 42.84 -7.29 -50.51
CA PHE A 21 41.85 -6.26 -50.24
C PHE A 21 42.14 -5.64 -48.89
N THR A 22 42.00 -4.31 -48.78
CA THR A 22 42.10 -3.62 -47.49
C THR A 22 40.69 -3.28 -47.03
N CYS A 23 40.34 -3.60 -45.79
CA CYS A 23 39.11 -3.13 -45.18
C CYS A 23 39.32 -1.71 -44.67
N ASP A 24 38.54 -0.74 -45.15
CA ASP A 24 38.67 0.65 -44.72
C ASP A 24 38.28 0.86 -43.25
N GLY A 25 37.40 0.00 -42.72
CA GLY A 25 36.94 0.07 -41.33
C GLY A 25 38.02 -0.29 -40.30
N CYS A 26 38.69 -1.43 -40.47
CA CYS A 26 39.74 -1.90 -39.54
C CYS A 26 41.16 -1.66 -40.04
N GLN A 27 41.32 -1.13 -41.26
CA GLN A 27 42.60 -0.88 -41.96
C GLN A 27 43.48 -2.12 -42.19
N GLN A 28 42.93 -3.34 -42.00
CA GLN A 28 43.67 -4.59 -42.19
C GLN A 28 43.57 -5.09 -43.63
N ALA A 29 44.62 -5.76 -44.08
CA ALA A 29 44.73 -6.35 -45.41
C ALA A 29 44.40 -7.85 -45.36
N PHE A 30 43.54 -8.33 -46.26
CA PHE A 30 43.07 -9.71 -46.33
C PHE A 30 43.16 -10.24 -47.75
N CYS A 31 43.37 -11.55 -47.92
CA CYS A 31 43.15 -12.19 -49.21
C CYS A 31 41.66 -12.45 -49.45
N THR A 32 41.27 -12.78 -50.68
CA THR A 32 39.87 -13.02 -51.08
C THR A 32 39.07 -13.94 -50.15
N LYS A 33 39.71 -14.98 -49.58
CA LYS A 33 39.07 -15.87 -48.62
C LYS A 33 38.83 -15.18 -47.27
N HIS A 34 39.89 -14.66 -46.65
CA HIS A 34 39.79 -14.05 -45.31
C HIS A 34 39.01 -12.72 -45.29
N VAL A 35 38.90 -12.00 -46.41
CA VAL A 35 38.00 -10.82 -46.49
C VAL A 35 36.53 -11.24 -46.46
N SER A 36 36.21 -12.40 -47.02
CA SER A 36 34.84 -12.96 -47.00
C SER A 36 34.49 -13.47 -45.60
N GLU A 37 35.43 -14.15 -44.94
CA GLU A 37 35.29 -14.58 -43.54
C GLU A 37 35.18 -13.38 -42.59
N HIS A 38 36.01 -12.34 -42.77
CA HIS A 38 35.91 -11.10 -41.99
C HIS A 38 34.53 -10.44 -42.14
N ARG A 39 33.97 -10.41 -43.35
CA ARG A 39 32.64 -9.86 -43.58
C ARG A 39 31.53 -10.73 -42.99
N GLN A 40 31.71 -12.04 -43.00
CA GLN A 40 30.78 -12.97 -42.37
C GLN A 40 30.76 -12.78 -40.85
N GLU A 41 31.93 -12.61 -40.23
CA GLU A 41 32.05 -12.31 -38.80
C GLU A 41 31.35 -11.00 -38.43
N LEU A 42 31.54 -9.93 -39.23
CA LEU A 42 30.86 -8.66 -39.03
C LEU A 42 29.33 -8.78 -39.13
N ASN A 43 28.83 -9.58 -40.08
CA ASN A 43 27.40 -9.85 -40.17
C ASN A 43 26.88 -10.58 -38.93
N GLY A 44 27.61 -11.59 -38.44
CA GLY A 44 27.24 -12.30 -37.22
C GLY A 44 27.18 -11.38 -35.99
N GLN A 45 28.13 -10.44 -35.87
CA GLN A 45 28.11 -9.43 -34.81
C GLN A 45 26.91 -8.48 -34.95
N LEU A 46 26.56 -8.07 -36.17
CA LEU A 46 25.40 -7.24 -36.42
C LEU A 46 24.08 -7.95 -36.06
N ASP A 47 23.95 -9.22 -36.45
CA ASP A 47 22.77 -10.03 -36.11
C ASP A 47 22.59 -10.16 -34.58
N ASN A 48 23.69 -10.33 -33.83
CA ASN A 48 23.65 -10.34 -32.37
C ASN A 48 23.18 -8.98 -31.81
N ILE A 49 23.70 -7.87 -32.33
CA ILE A 49 23.29 -6.52 -31.89
C ILE A 49 21.80 -6.27 -32.19
N MET A 50 21.30 -6.75 -33.33
CA MET A 50 19.89 -6.66 -33.68
C MET A 50 19.02 -7.48 -32.72
N GLN A 51 19.44 -8.70 -32.40
CA GLN A 51 18.76 -9.54 -31.43
C GLN A 51 18.74 -8.92 -30.01
N ASP A 52 19.85 -8.34 -29.57
CA ASP A 52 19.91 -7.62 -28.29
C ASP A 52 18.98 -6.41 -28.28
N CYS A 53 18.90 -5.66 -29.38
CA CYS A 53 17.94 -4.56 -29.53
C CYS A 53 16.49 -5.04 -29.39
N ASP A 54 16.13 -6.13 -30.04
CA ASP A 54 14.78 -6.70 -29.99
C ASP A 54 14.41 -7.18 -28.57
N LEU A 55 15.36 -7.81 -27.87
CA LEU A 55 15.18 -8.24 -26.48
C LEU A 55 14.98 -7.05 -25.54
N LEU A 56 15.79 -6.00 -25.68
CA LEU A 56 15.65 -4.78 -24.88
C LEU A 56 14.33 -4.06 -25.16
N GLN A 57 13.89 -4.04 -26.42
CA GLN A 57 12.59 -3.48 -26.78
C GLN A 57 11.45 -4.29 -26.15
N GLN A 58 11.55 -5.63 -26.14
CA GLN A 58 10.58 -6.49 -25.48
C GLN A 58 10.55 -6.26 -23.96
N GLU A 59 11.71 -6.13 -23.31
CA GLU A 59 11.79 -5.83 -21.87
C GLU A 59 11.21 -4.45 -21.51
N LEU A 60 11.39 -3.46 -22.39
CA LEU A 60 10.83 -2.12 -22.20
C LEU A 60 9.30 -2.09 -22.37
N LEU A 61 8.77 -2.90 -23.29
CA LEU A 61 7.34 -3.02 -23.55
C LEU A 61 6.62 -3.89 -22.52
N GLU A 62 7.35 -4.77 -21.81
CA GLU A 62 6.79 -5.54 -20.71
C GLU A 62 6.31 -4.60 -19.59
N PRO A 63 5.06 -4.75 -19.10
CA PRO A 63 4.52 -3.87 -18.08
C PRO A 63 5.39 -3.90 -16.81
N SER A 64 6.05 -2.78 -16.53
CA SER A 64 6.86 -2.53 -15.32
C SER A 64 6.06 -2.73 -14.02
N SER A 65 4.73 -2.82 -14.12
CA SER A 65 3.79 -3.09 -13.03
C SER A 65 3.93 -4.49 -12.41
N LYS A 66 4.44 -5.50 -13.12
CA LYS A 66 4.54 -6.88 -12.58
C LYS A 66 5.79 -7.16 -11.74
N LYS A 67 6.85 -6.35 -11.86
CA LYS A 67 8.15 -6.62 -11.22
C LYS A 67 8.67 -5.50 -10.33
N ASN A 68 7.96 -4.39 -10.17
CA ASN A 68 8.45 -3.29 -9.36
C ASN A 68 8.28 -3.60 -7.84
N PRO A 69 9.37 -3.87 -7.09
CA PRO A 69 9.29 -4.19 -5.67
C PRO A 69 8.76 -3.02 -4.82
N VAL A 70 8.89 -1.78 -5.29
CA VAL A 70 8.32 -0.59 -4.64
C VAL A 70 6.80 -0.60 -4.79
N LEU A 71 6.28 -0.94 -5.97
CA LEU A 71 4.83 -1.05 -6.18
C LEU A 71 4.22 -2.14 -5.30
N THR A 72 4.88 -3.29 -5.17
CA THR A 72 4.45 -4.34 -4.23
C THR A 72 4.42 -3.84 -2.78
N LYS A 73 5.45 -3.08 -2.37
CA LYS A 73 5.49 -2.47 -1.02
C LYS A 73 4.39 -1.43 -0.81
N ILE A 74 4.08 -0.62 -1.82
CA ILE A 74 2.98 0.36 -1.78
C ILE A 74 1.64 -0.37 -1.63
N ASN A 75 1.39 -1.41 -2.43
CA ASN A 75 0.16 -2.20 -2.34
C ASN A 75 0.02 -2.90 -0.98
N GLN A 76 1.13 -3.40 -0.42
CA GLN A 76 1.11 -4.00 0.92
C GLN A 76 0.83 -2.94 2.00
N TRP A 77 1.48 -1.79 1.91
CA TRP A 77 1.27 -0.68 2.83
C TRP A 77 -0.18 -0.18 2.80
N GLU A 78 -0.80 -0.09 1.62
CA GLU A 78 -2.21 0.27 1.46
C GLU A 78 -3.11 -0.73 2.18
N LYS A 79 -2.94 -2.03 1.91
CA LYS A 79 -3.70 -3.10 2.56
C LYS A 79 -3.58 -3.05 4.09
N ASP A 80 -2.35 -2.99 4.59
CA ASP A 80 -2.08 -2.94 6.03
C ASP A 80 -2.71 -1.70 6.69
N SER A 81 -2.70 -0.57 5.98
CA SER A 81 -3.29 0.68 6.47
C SER A 81 -4.81 0.59 6.54
N ILE A 82 -5.47 0.04 5.52
CA ILE A 82 -6.92 -0.20 5.52
C ILE A 82 -7.31 -1.12 6.68
N THR A 83 -6.59 -2.24 6.87
CA THR A 83 -6.86 -3.17 7.97
C THR A 83 -6.74 -2.50 9.34
N LYS A 84 -5.72 -1.68 9.55
CA LYS A 84 -5.54 -0.94 10.82
C LYS A 84 -6.68 0.05 11.08
N ILE A 85 -7.10 0.78 10.05
CA ILE A 85 -8.22 1.73 10.15
C ILE A 85 -9.52 1.00 10.49
N GLN A 86 -9.79 -0.11 9.80
CA GLN A 86 -10.96 -0.94 10.05
C GLN A 86 -10.97 -1.50 11.48
N ALA A 87 -9.84 -2.02 11.97
CA ALA A 87 -9.73 -2.54 13.33
C ALA A 87 -9.95 -1.45 14.40
N ALA A 88 -9.39 -0.26 14.19
CA ALA A 88 -9.60 0.88 15.08
C ALA A 88 -11.06 1.33 15.10
N ALA A 89 -11.70 1.41 13.92
CA ALA A 89 -13.11 1.75 13.80
C ALA A 89 -14.00 0.70 14.50
N GLU A 90 -13.69 -0.58 14.35
CA GLU A 90 -14.45 -1.65 15.01
C GLU A 90 -14.32 -1.60 16.52
N THR A 91 -13.09 -1.40 17.03
CA THR A 91 -12.85 -1.23 18.46
C THR A 91 -13.66 -0.05 19.03
N ALA A 92 -13.72 1.07 18.30
CA ALA A 92 -14.51 2.23 18.70
C ALA A 92 -16.02 1.92 18.73
N ARG A 93 -16.54 1.18 17.73
CA ARG A 93 -17.95 0.75 17.71
C ARG A 93 -18.27 -0.18 18.89
N THR A 94 -17.44 -1.20 19.13
CA THR A 94 -17.64 -2.13 20.26
C THR A 94 -17.63 -1.40 21.59
N THR A 95 -16.64 -0.52 21.80
CA THR A 95 -16.55 0.28 23.02
C THR A 95 -17.80 1.16 23.22
N LEU A 96 -18.30 1.79 22.15
CA LEU A 96 -19.52 2.59 22.23
C LEU A 96 -20.75 1.72 22.57
N GLN A 97 -20.87 0.54 21.96
CA GLN A 97 -21.97 -0.40 22.26
C GLN A 97 -21.93 -0.86 23.72
N GLU A 98 -20.76 -1.20 24.24
CA GLU A 98 -20.59 -1.58 25.65
C GLU A 98 -21.00 -0.45 26.60
N LEU A 99 -20.61 0.79 26.30
CA LEU A 99 -21.01 1.96 27.08
C LEU A 99 -22.52 2.20 27.04
N LEU A 100 -23.14 2.04 25.87
CA LEU A 100 -24.60 2.16 25.73
C LEU A 100 -25.33 1.09 26.51
N GLU A 101 -24.88 -0.16 26.48
CA GLU A 101 -25.51 -1.25 27.24
C GLU A 101 -25.32 -1.05 28.74
N GLN A 102 -24.12 -0.65 29.21
CA GLN A 102 -23.89 -0.31 30.61
C GLN A 102 -24.79 0.84 31.09
N SER A 103 -24.96 1.88 30.27
CA SER A 103 -25.85 2.99 30.58
C SER A 103 -27.30 2.49 30.71
N LYS A 104 -27.76 1.67 29.77
CA LYS A 104 -29.09 1.06 29.78
C LYS A 104 -29.32 0.17 31.00
N GLU A 105 -28.35 -0.65 31.39
CA GLU A 105 -28.42 -1.46 32.61
C GLU A 105 -28.53 -0.59 33.86
N ARG A 106 -27.72 0.47 33.96
CA ARG A 106 -27.77 1.43 35.08
C ARG A 106 -29.14 2.11 35.18
N VAL A 107 -29.66 2.62 34.06
CA VAL A 107 -30.99 3.26 34.01
C VAL A 107 -32.08 2.26 34.39
N SER A 108 -32.01 1.03 33.86
CA SER A 108 -32.97 -0.03 34.18
C SER A 108 -32.98 -0.40 35.67
N LYS A 109 -31.81 -0.42 36.31
CA LYS A 109 -31.70 -0.63 37.75
C LYS A 109 -32.37 0.49 38.53
N ILE A 110 -32.06 1.75 38.21
CA ILE A 110 -32.68 2.90 38.89
C ILE A 110 -34.21 2.87 38.73
N PHE A 111 -34.70 2.53 37.54
CA PHE A 111 -36.14 2.42 37.30
C PHE A 111 -36.79 1.34 38.17
N ARG A 112 -36.16 0.16 38.26
CA ARG A 112 -36.63 -0.93 39.12
C ARG A 112 -36.65 -0.52 40.59
N ASP A 113 -35.59 0.12 41.07
CA ASP A 113 -35.48 0.56 42.46
C ASP A 113 -36.58 1.59 42.79
N ILE A 114 -36.89 2.52 41.88
CA ILE A 114 -38.00 3.47 42.04
C ILE A 114 -39.35 2.73 42.07
N ALA A 115 -39.57 1.79 41.15
CA ALA A 115 -40.82 1.04 41.05
C ALA A 115 -41.07 0.13 42.27
N GLU A 116 -40.02 -0.47 42.83
CA GLU A 116 -40.10 -1.28 44.03
C GLU A 116 -40.43 -0.42 45.26
N ASN A 117 -39.73 0.70 45.45
CA ASN A 117 -40.01 1.62 46.54
C ASN A 117 -41.44 2.19 46.49
N LEU A 118 -41.93 2.56 45.30
CA LEU A 118 -43.31 3.02 45.11
C LEU A 118 -44.32 1.94 45.50
N ARG A 119 -44.09 0.69 45.09
CA ARG A 119 -44.98 -0.43 45.39
C ARG A 119 -45.01 -0.75 46.88
N SER A 120 -43.84 -0.84 47.51
CA SER A 120 -43.73 -1.11 48.95
C SER A 120 -44.39 -0.01 49.79
N SER A 121 -44.18 1.26 49.42
CA SER A 121 -44.80 2.39 50.12
C SER A 121 -46.33 2.42 49.95
N HIS A 122 -46.82 2.07 48.74
CA HIS A 122 -48.25 1.96 48.47
C HIS A 122 -48.90 0.78 49.23
N GLU A 123 -48.25 -0.39 49.28
CA GLU A 123 -48.74 -1.56 50.02
C GLU A 123 -48.74 -1.33 51.54
N ALA A 124 -47.79 -0.54 52.04
CA ALA A 124 -47.69 -0.18 53.46
C ALA A 124 -48.56 1.04 53.85
N ASP A 125 -49.18 1.72 52.88
CA ASP A 125 -49.83 3.04 53.05
C ASP A 125 -48.91 4.08 53.73
N ASP A 126 -47.61 3.94 53.50
CA ASP A 126 -46.52 4.70 54.13
C ASP A 126 -45.87 5.62 53.10
N PHE A 127 -46.59 6.69 52.76
CA PHE A 127 -46.07 7.73 51.86
C PHE A 127 -46.54 9.12 52.29
N SER A 128 -45.68 10.11 52.06
CA SER A 128 -45.98 11.52 52.29
C SER A 128 -45.92 12.33 50.99
N GLU A 129 -46.40 13.57 51.05
CA GLU A 129 -46.30 14.53 49.95
C GLU A 129 -44.83 14.78 49.54
N ILE A 130 -43.90 14.66 50.50
CA ILE A 130 -42.46 14.78 50.27
C ILE A 130 -41.96 13.60 49.42
N ASP A 131 -42.39 12.38 49.73
CA ASP A 131 -41.98 11.18 48.99
C ASP A 131 -42.50 11.21 47.55
N LEU A 132 -43.76 11.64 47.37
CA LEU A 132 -44.36 11.83 46.05
C LEU A 132 -43.61 12.87 45.21
N ASP A 133 -43.18 13.99 45.80
CA ASP A 133 -42.40 15.00 45.11
C ASP A 133 -40.99 14.49 44.75
N GLN A 134 -40.35 13.76 45.67
CA GLN A 134 -39.04 13.14 45.43
C GLN A 134 -39.06 12.12 44.29
N TRP A 135 -40.05 11.22 44.26
CA TRP A 135 -40.18 10.25 43.17
C TRP A 135 -40.48 10.92 41.83
N LYS A 136 -41.35 11.94 41.81
CA LYS A 136 -41.60 12.75 40.59
C LYS A 136 -40.33 13.44 40.09
N LYS A 137 -39.52 13.99 41.00
CA LYS A 137 -38.26 14.64 40.64
C LYS A 137 -37.25 13.63 40.07
N LYS A 138 -37.06 12.48 40.73
CA LYS A 138 -36.17 11.41 40.24
C LYS A 138 -36.60 10.87 38.88
N LEU A 139 -37.90 10.72 38.63
CA LEU A 139 -38.41 10.30 37.32
C LEU A 139 -38.12 11.32 36.23
N LYS A 140 -38.28 12.62 36.51
CA LYS A 140 -37.94 13.70 35.55
C LYS A 140 -36.45 13.77 35.25
N GLU A 141 -35.60 13.61 36.27
CA GLU A 141 -34.14 13.57 36.10
C GLU A 141 -33.71 12.38 35.24
N LEU A 142 -34.28 11.20 35.49
CA LEU A 142 -34.02 10.00 34.70
C LEU A 142 -34.49 10.16 33.25
N GLN A 143 -35.66 10.76 33.04
CA GLN A 143 -36.18 11.03 31.70
C GLN A 143 -35.25 11.96 30.91
N ALA A 144 -34.73 13.02 31.55
CA ALA A 144 -33.76 13.93 30.93
C ALA A 144 -32.43 13.22 30.60
N GLU A 145 -31.99 12.27 31.42
CA GLU A 145 -30.78 11.48 31.19
C GLU A 145 -30.91 10.50 30.02
N ILE A 146 -32.12 9.97 29.77
CA ILE A 146 -32.41 9.10 28.61
C ILE A 146 -32.53 9.91 27.32
N GLU A 147 -33.13 11.11 27.40
CA GLU A 147 -33.33 12.00 26.24
C GLU A 147 -32.03 12.70 25.82
N SER A 148 -31.02 12.77 26.69
CA SER A 148 -29.70 13.30 26.35
C SER A 148 -28.83 12.20 25.70
N PRO A 149 -28.43 12.34 24.43
CA PRO A 149 -27.49 11.41 23.82
C PRO A 149 -26.17 11.50 24.58
N SER A 150 -25.79 10.41 25.26
CA SER A 150 -24.51 10.27 25.95
C SER A 150 -23.40 10.89 25.11
N SER A 151 -22.67 11.84 25.68
CA SER A 151 -21.72 12.76 25.04
C SER A 151 -20.45 12.05 24.53
N ALA A 152 -20.59 11.08 23.64
CA ALA A 152 -19.49 10.49 22.91
C ALA A 152 -19.14 11.41 21.73
N THR A 153 -18.02 12.11 21.84
CA THR A 153 -17.49 12.95 20.75
C THR A 153 -16.38 12.21 20.01
N LEU A 154 -16.49 12.19 18.67
CA LEU A 154 -15.44 11.63 17.83
C LEU A 154 -14.34 12.68 17.65
N ILE A 155 -13.16 12.44 18.23
CA ILE A 155 -12.02 13.36 18.09
C ILE A 155 -11.14 12.93 16.91
N GLU A 156 -11.14 13.75 15.86
CA GLU A 156 -10.25 13.61 14.71
C GLU A 156 -8.84 14.16 15.01
N ARG A 157 -7.82 13.30 14.96
CA ARG A 157 -6.42 13.75 15.02
C ARG A 157 -5.88 14.02 13.62
N LYS A 158 -5.74 15.30 13.26
CA LYS A 158 -5.27 15.82 11.95
C LYS A 158 -3.90 15.31 11.43
N ARG A 159 -3.17 14.44 12.14
CA ARG A 159 -1.81 13.97 11.76
C ARG A 159 -1.65 12.45 11.67
N ALA A 160 -2.70 11.67 11.92
CA ALA A 160 -2.73 10.25 11.62
C ALA A 160 -4.16 9.91 11.17
N PRO A 161 -4.39 9.07 10.15
CA PRO A 161 -5.72 8.67 9.72
C PRO A 161 -6.39 7.69 10.72
N ILE A 162 -6.06 7.82 12.01
CA ILE A 162 -6.54 6.98 13.08
C ILE A 162 -7.23 7.91 14.08
N TYR A 163 -8.57 7.83 14.06
CA TYR A 163 -9.44 8.51 15.00
C TYR A 163 -9.31 7.81 16.36
N LEU A 164 -9.13 8.58 17.43
CA LEU A 164 -9.11 8.07 18.79
C LEU A 164 -10.29 8.70 19.53
N MET A 165 -11.16 7.86 20.07
CA MET A 165 -12.27 8.29 20.90
C MET A 165 -11.75 8.77 22.25
N LYS A 166 -12.26 9.90 22.73
CA LYS A 166 -11.98 10.43 24.06
C LYS A 166 -13.31 10.74 24.75
N LEU A 167 -13.42 10.38 26.02
CA LEU A 167 -14.56 10.66 26.87
C LEU A 167 -14.30 11.98 27.62
N GLU A 168 -15.32 12.82 27.74
CA GLU A 168 -15.42 13.93 28.72
C GLU A 168 -16.43 13.56 29.81
#